data_AF-A0A850EHH3-F1
#
_entry.id   AF-A0A850EHH3-F1
#
_cell.length_a   1.000
_cell.length_b   1.000
_cell.length_c   1.000
_cell.angle_alpha   90.00
_cell.angle_beta   90.00
_cell.angle_gamma   90.00
#
_symmetry.space_group_name_H-M   'P 1'
#
loop_
_entity.id
_entity.type
_entity.pdbx_description
1 polymer ?
#
loop_
_entity_poly.entity_id
_entity_poly.type
_entity_poly.pdbx_seq_one_letter_code
_entity_poly.pdbx_strand_id
1 'polypeptide(L)' 'LTKWLKGFDNEKEGVIHTVDLIKRHPLLPPNVPVHGMIIDPNTGALELLSNGYE' A
#
# COMPACT_ATOMS: atom_id res chain seq x y z
N LEU A 1 17.71 -8.50 9.46
CA LEU A 1 18.07 -7.25 8.75
C LEU A 1 17.90 -7.38 7.23
N THR A 2 18.42 -8.44 6.62
CA THR A 2 18.38 -8.70 5.16
C THR A 2 16.98 -8.74 4.53
N LYS A 3 15.96 -9.21 5.26
CA LYS A 3 14.56 -9.17 4.78
C LYS A 3 13.97 -7.76 4.72
N TRP A 4 14.44 -6.83 5.56
CA TRP A 4 13.96 -5.45 5.60
C TRP A 4 14.69 -4.57 4.58
N LEU A 5 15.98 -4.81 4.35
CA LEU A 5 16.81 -4.09 3.38
C LEU A 5 16.76 -4.67 1.94
N LYS A 6 15.93 -5.69 1.66
CA LYS A 6 15.89 -6.34 0.34
C LYS A 6 15.35 -5.40 -0.76
N GLY A 7 14.72 -4.29 -0.37
CA GLY A 7 13.93 -3.47 -1.30
C GLY A 7 12.67 -4.22 -1.72
N PHE A 8 11.94 -3.64 -2.67
CA PHE A 8 10.80 -4.28 -3.31
C PHE A 8 11.24 -4.69 -4.71
N ASP A 9 11.00 -5.95 -5.09
CA ASP A 9 11.21 -6.40 -6.48
C ASP A 9 10.17 -5.72 -7.41
N ASN A 10 9.04 -5.28 -6.83
CA ASN A 10 7.99 -4.49 -7.47
C ASN A 10 7.30 -3.61 -6.40
N GLU A 11 7.47 -2.29 -6.49
CA GLU A 11 6.91 -1.31 -5.58
C GLU A 11 5.37 -1.35 -5.53
N LYS A 12 4.70 -1.64 -6.65
CA LYS A 12 3.23 -1.74 -6.73
C LYS A 12 2.72 -2.91 -5.91
N GLU A 13 3.36 -4.07 -6.04
CA GLU A 13 3.03 -5.26 -5.24
C GLU A 13 3.26 -5.00 -3.75
N GLY A 14 4.32 -4.27 -3.39
CA GLY A 14 4.61 -3.87 -2.01
C GLY A 14 3.49 -3.04 -1.38
N VAL A 15 2.96 -2.06 -2.13
CA VAL A 15 1.84 -1.22 -1.68
C VAL A 15 0.57 -2.06 -1.55
N ILE A 16 0.22 -2.87 -2.55
CA ILE A 16 -0.97 -3.74 -2.54
C ILE A 16 -0.93 -4.71 -1.35
N HIS A 17 0.21 -5.38 -1.13
CA HIS A 17 0.38 -6.30 0.00
C HIS A 17 0.24 -5.60 1.35
N THR A 18 0.77 -4.38 1.47
CA THR A 18 0.67 -3.59 2.71
C THR A 18 -0.77 -3.16 2.97
N VAL A 19 -1.50 -2.73 1.94
CA VAL A 19 -2.92 -2.40 2.04
C VAL A 19 -3.70 -3.61 2.55
N ASP A 20 -3.47 -4.79 1.97
CA ASP A 20 -4.14 -6.03 2.39
C ASP A 20 -3.83 -6.40 3.85
N LEU A 21 -2.59 -6.19 4.30
CA LEU A 21 -2.19 -6.43 5.68
C LEU A 21 -2.91 -5.47 6.64
N ILE A 22 -3.00 -4.19 6.29
CA ILE A 22 -3.71 -3.17 7.10
C ILE A 22 -5.22 -3.49 7.14
N LYS A 23 -5.84 -3.83 6.01
CA LYS A 23 -7.28 -4.18 5.93
C LYS A 23 -7.65 -5.36 6.83
N ARG A 24 -6.71 -6.29 7.06
CA ARG A 24 -6.91 -7.48 7.91
C ARG A 24 -6.46 -7.27 9.36
N HIS A 25 -5.98 -6.08 9.71
CA HIS A 25 -5.39 -5.84 11.02
C HIS A 25 -6.48 -5.78 12.11
N PRO A 26 -6.34 -6.54 13.23
CA PRO A 26 -7.39 -6.66 14.24
C PRO A 26 -7.70 -5.35 14.99
N LEU A 27 -6.82 -4.36 14.92
CA LEU A 27 -7.04 -3.03 15.51
C LEU A 27 -7.60 -1.99 14.51
N LEU A 28 -7.77 -2.34 13.24
CA LEU A 28 -8.42 -1.45 12.29
C LEU A 28 -9.94 -1.48 12.56
N PRO A 29 -10.59 -0.34 12.85
CA PRO A 29 -12.03 -0.31 13.04
C PRO A 29 -12.78 -0.79 11.79
N PRO A 30 -13.97 -1.40 11.94
CA PRO A 30 -14.78 -1.79 10.81
C PRO A 30 -15.18 -0.57 9.98
N ASN A 31 -15.30 -0.76 8.66
CA ASN A 31 -15.70 0.26 7.69
C ASN A 31 -14.71 1.43 7.50
N VAL A 32 -13.44 1.28 7.91
CA VAL A 32 -12.39 2.24 7.56
C VAL A 32 -11.80 1.85 6.19
N PRO A 33 -11.97 2.67 5.14
CA PRO A 33 -11.42 2.39 3.82
C PRO A 33 -9.89 2.52 3.86
N VAL A 34 -9.21 1.60 3.18
CA VAL A 34 -7.74 1.61 3.07
C VAL A 34 -7.39 1.72 1.59
N HIS A 35 -6.70 2.80 1.23
CA HIS A 35 -6.27 3.09 -0.14
C HIS A 35 -4.78 2.81 -0.30
N GLY A 36 -4.38 2.36 -1.48
CA GLY A 36 -2.98 2.20 -1.88
C GLY A 36 -2.64 3.09 -3.06
N MET A 37 -1.58 3.87 -2.94
CA MET A 37 -1.15 4.82 -3.97
C MET A 37 0.37 4.82 -4.14
N ILE A 38 0.84 5.16 -5.33
CA ILE A 38 2.25 5.48 -5.60
C ILE A 38 2.36 6.92 -6.08
N ILE A 39 3.41 7.60 -5.61
CA ILE A 39 3.77 8.95 -6.03
C ILE A 39 5.01 8.91 -6.92
N ASP A 40 4.95 9.57 -8.07
CA ASP A 40 6.13 9.86 -8.88
C ASP A 40 6.95 10.96 -8.19
N PRO A 41 8.20 10.72 -7.79
CA PRO A 41 9.01 11.69 -7.06
C PRO A 41 9.46 12.88 -7.90
N ASN A 42 9.40 12.81 -9.24
CA ASN A 42 9.82 13.87 -10.14
C ASN A 42 8.67 14.80 -10.50
N THR A 43 7.47 14.24 -10.69
CA THR A 43 6.30 14.98 -11.17
C THR A 43 5.26 15.25 -10.08
N GLY A 44 5.28 14.48 -8.99
CA GLY A 44 4.25 14.50 -7.96
C GLY A 44 2.94 13.81 -8.37
N ALA A 45 2.89 13.19 -9.56
CA ALA A 45 1.71 12.48 -10.02
C ALA A 45 1.41 11.29 -9.08
N LEU A 46 0.12 11.05 -8.85
CA LEU A 46 -0.36 9.97 -8.00
C LEU A 46 -1.09 8.91 -8.83
N GLU A 47 -0.65 7.66 -8.70
CA GLU A 47 -1.32 6.49 -9.25
C GLU A 47 -2.09 5.78 -8.13
N LEU A 48 -3.40 5.61 -8.30
CA LEU A 48 -4.22 4.81 -7.38
C LEU A 48 -4.11 3.33 -7.75
N LEU A 49 -3.65 2.50 -6.82
CA LEU A 49 -3.47 1.05 -7.00
C LEU A 49 -4.57 0.22 -6.34
N SER A 50 -5.15 0.74 -5.24
CA SER A 50 -6.25 0.09 -4.52
C SER A 50 -7.23 1.14 -4.03
N ASN A 51 -8.48 1.05 -4.47
CA ASN A 51 -9.56 1.90 -3.98
C ASN A 51 -10.22 1.25 -2.76
N GLY A 52 -10.12 1.88 -1.58
CA GLY A 52 -10.68 1.38 -0.33
C GLY A 52 -12.21 1.44 -0.23
N TYR A 53 -12.89 2.05 -1.20
CA TYR A 53 -14.36 2.10 -1.29
C TYR A 53 -14.95 1.04 -2.24
N GLU A 54 -14.10 0.35 -3.00
CA GLU A 54 -14.48 -0.76 -3.89
C GLU A 54 -14.33 -2.12 -3.20
#